data_AF-A0A7S1NVM7-F1
#
_entry.id   AF-A0A7S1NVM7-F1
#
_cell.length_a   1.000
_cell.length_b   1.000
_cell.length_c   1.000
_cell.angle_alpha   90.00
_cell.angle_beta   90.00
_cell.angle_gamma   90.00
#
_symmetry.space_group_name_H-M   'P 1'
#
loop_
_entity.id
_entity.type
_entity.pdbx_description
1 polymer ?
#
loop_
_entity_poly.entity_id
_entity_poly.type
_entity_poly.pdbx_seq_one_letter_code
_entity_poly.pdbx_strand_id
1 'polypeptide(L)'
;TSVLEAQARPGQLFLTSLGCMAAVELDGQADWMVQKGGFLACTGGIDISIKSLGLSQSMFGGEGHIQLKASGRGTLFLEAIGLIHPLQVPAGETVSVDNG
;
A
#
# COMPACT_ATOMS: atom_id res chain seq x y z
N THR A 1 7.73 9.57 3.70
CA THR A 1 6.96 9.08 4.86
C THR A 1 7.60 9.63 6.12
N SER A 2 6.82 10.14 7.05
CA SER A 2 7.31 10.54 8.38
C SER A 2 7.30 9.32 9.30
N VAL A 3 8.35 9.11 10.08
CA VAL A 3 8.43 8.04 11.07
C VAL A 3 8.07 8.63 12.43
N LEU A 4 7.16 7.96 13.14
CA LEU A 4 6.73 8.35 14.48
C LEU A 4 7.18 7.27 15.46
N GLU A 5 7.90 7.70 16.51
CA GLU A 5 8.40 6.82 17.55
C GLU A 5 7.98 7.36 18.92
N ALA A 6 7.38 6.50 19.74
CA ALA A 6 7.09 6.84 21.12
C ALA A 6 8.42 6.89 21.90
N GLN A 7 8.67 8.00 22.60
CA GLN A 7 9.92 8.19 23.34
C GLN A 7 9.82 7.57 24.76
N ALA A 8 9.91 8.39 25.81
CA ALA A 8 10.02 7.95 27.19
C ALA A 8 8.78 7.21 27.75
N ARG A 9 7.63 7.29 27.07
CA ARG A 9 6.37 6.65 27.48
C ARG A 9 5.58 6.17 26.26
N PRO A 10 4.74 5.12 26.42
CA PRO A 10 3.80 4.73 25.37
C PRO A 10 2.91 5.91 24.93
N GLY A 11 2.81 6.10 23.62
CA GLY A 11 1.92 7.06 23.00
C GLY A 11 0.78 6.36 22.27
N GLN A 12 -0.28 7.11 21.94
CA GLN A 12 -1.35 6.66 21.07
C GLN A 12 -1.38 7.53 19.82
N LEU A 13 -1.54 6.89 18.66
CA LEU A 13 -1.74 7.55 17.38
C LEU A 13 -3.13 7.19 16.87
N PHE A 14 -3.91 8.20 16.51
CA PHE A 14 -5.21 8.03 15.88
C PHE A 14 -5.08 8.40 14.42
N LEU A 15 -5.33 7.43 13.54
CA LEU A 15 -5.34 7.62 12.09
C LEU A 15 -6.79 7.70 11.61
N THR A 16 -7.06 8.62 10.70
CA THR A 16 -8.39 8.84 10.13
C THR A 16 -8.29 8.85 8.62
N SER A 17 -9.21 8.16 7.96
CA SER A 17 -9.38 8.21 6.50
C SER A 17 -10.72 8.83 6.14
N LEU A 18 -10.83 9.35 4.93
CA LEU A 18 -12.08 9.85 4.35
C LEU A 18 -13.05 8.73 3.93
N GLY A 19 -12.60 7.48 3.93
CA GLY A 19 -13.45 6.34 3.60
C GLY A 19 -13.13 5.13 4.47
N CYS A 20 -12.78 4.03 3.84
CA CYS A 20 -12.50 2.78 4.53
C CYS A 20 -11.01 2.59 4.77
N MET A 21 -10.70 1.88 5.86
CA MET A 21 -9.35 1.44 6.18
C MET A 21 -9.32 -0.08 6.25
N ALA A 22 -8.20 -0.67 5.85
CA ALA A 22 -7.92 -2.09 6.03
C ALA A 22 -6.56 -2.28 6.69
N ALA A 23 -6.46 -3.25 7.58
CA ALA A 23 -5.20 -3.72 8.14
C ALA A 23 -4.83 -5.05 7.48
N VAL A 24 -3.62 -5.14 6.93
CA VAL A 24 -3.09 -6.33 6.27
C VAL A 24 -1.82 -6.76 6.99
N GLU A 25 -1.77 -8.03 7.39
CA GLU A 25 -0.59 -8.62 8.00
C GLU A 25 0.36 -9.15 6.92
N LEU A 26 1.59 -8.63 6.91
CA LEU A 26 2.68 -9.10 6.05
C LEU A 26 3.52 -10.11 6.83
N ASP A 27 3.74 -11.27 6.24
CA ASP A 27 4.56 -12.35 6.81
C ASP A 27 6.06 -12.23 6.47
N GLY A 28 6.39 -11.33 5.54
CA GLY A 28 7.75 -11.12 5.02
C GLY A 28 8.17 -12.09 3.90
N GLN A 29 7.30 -12.97 3.42
CA GLN A 29 7.62 -13.88 2.33
C GLN A 29 7.47 -13.24 0.95
N ALA A 30 6.53 -12.31 0.82
CA ALA A 30 6.23 -11.62 -0.42
C ALA A 30 6.15 -10.10 -0.23
N ASP A 31 6.62 -9.38 -1.25
CA ASP A 31 6.44 -7.94 -1.36
C ASP A 31 5.00 -7.62 -1.78
N TRP A 32 4.43 -6.57 -1.20
CA TRP A 32 3.10 -6.05 -1.54
C TRP A 32 3.22 -4.80 -2.40
N MET A 33 2.34 -4.70 -3.39
CA MET A 33 2.22 -3.51 -4.24
C MET A 33 0.98 -2.72 -3.84
N VAL A 34 1.15 -1.42 -3.60
CA VAL A 34 0.08 -0.51 -3.18
C VAL A 34 0.12 0.74 -4.06
N GLN A 35 -1.02 1.22 -4.53
CA GLN A 35 -1.09 2.54 -5.17
C GLN A 35 -0.69 3.62 -4.16
N LYS A 36 0.07 4.65 -4.58
CA LYS A 36 0.55 5.70 -3.67
C LYS A 36 -0.56 6.31 -2.79
N GLY A 37 -1.77 6.50 -3.34
CA GLY A 37 -2.92 7.05 -2.62
C GLY A 37 -3.63 6.09 -1.68
N GLY A 38 -3.32 4.79 -1.72
CA GLY A 38 -3.91 3.77 -0.86
C GLY A 38 -3.07 3.41 0.37
N PHE A 39 -1.86 3.97 0.52
CA PHE A 39 -1.01 3.76 1.68
C PHE A 39 -1.35 4.75 2.79
N LEU A 40 -1.67 4.24 3.98
CA LEU A 40 -1.94 5.07 5.16
C LEU A 40 -0.77 5.03 6.16
N ALA A 41 -0.38 3.85 6.64
CA ALA A 41 0.68 3.66 7.62
C ALA A 41 1.21 2.21 7.62
N CYS A 42 2.32 1.96 8.30
CA CYS A 42 2.80 0.61 8.57
C CYS A 42 3.57 0.54 9.89
N THR A 43 3.69 -0.66 10.46
CA THR A 43 4.59 -0.93 11.58
C THR A 43 6.06 -0.87 11.14
N GLY A 44 6.98 -0.65 12.08
CA GLY A 44 8.41 -0.44 11.79
C GLY A 44 9.16 -1.62 11.16
N GLY A 45 8.56 -2.82 11.09
CA GLY A 45 9.14 -3.97 10.38
C GLY A 45 8.85 -4.02 8.88
N ILE A 46 8.18 -2.99 8.33
CA ILE A 46 7.85 -2.87 6.91
C ILE A 46 8.58 -1.67 6.30
N ASP A 47 9.35 -1.92 5.26
CA ASP A 47 9.99 -0.92 4.41
C ASP A 47 9.11 -0.54 3.24
N ILE A 48 8.99 0.77 2.98
CA ILE A 48 8.24 1.32 1.85
C ILE A 48 9.20 1.93 0.84
N SER A 49 9.15 1.45 -0.40
CA SER A 49 9.96 1.97 -1.51
C SER A 49 9.09 2.38 -2.69
N ILE A 50 9.53 3.38 -3.46
CA ILE A 50 8.83 3.77 -4.68
C ILE A 50 9.27 2.85 -5.81
N LYS A 51 8.31 2.19 -6.45
CA LYS A 51 8.53 1.51 -7.72
C LYS A 51 8.06 2.43 -8.85
N SER A 52 9.00 3.16 -9.42
CA SER A 52 8.77 3.88 -10.68
C SER A 52 8.68 2.84 -11.79
N LEU A 53 7.47 2.65 -12.34
CA LEU A 53 7.34 2.04 -13.65
C LEU A 53 8.02 3.02 -14.62
N GLY A 54 9.10 2.60 -15.27
CA GLY A 54 9.89 3.47 -16.12
C GLY A 54 9.03 4.16 -17.19
N LEU A 55 9.48 5.33 -17.66
CA LEU A 55 8.79 6.13 -18.71
C LEU A 55 8.33 5.31 -19.93
N SER A 56 9.02 4.21 -20.26
CA SER A 56 8.67 3.33 -21.38
C SER A 56 7.37 2.54 -21.18
N GLN A 57 6.96 2.21 -19.94
CA GLN A 57 5.65 1.60 -19.67
C GLN A 57 4.53 2.64 -19.57
N SER A 58 4.86 3.87 -19.18
CA SER A 58 3.91 4.99 -19.12
C SER A 58 3.42 5.45 -20.51
N MET A 59 4.08 5.02 -21.59
CA MET A 59 3.82 5.40 -22.97
C MET A 59 2.91 4.42 -23.75
N PHE A 60 2.59 3.24 -23.21
CA PHE A 60 1.78 2.20 -23.88
C PHE A 60 0.32 2.15 -23.39
N GLY A 61 -0.26 3.29 -23.02
CA GLY A 61 -1.73 3.44 -22.99
C GLY A 61 -2.35 3.88 -21.67
N GLY A 62 -1.88 4.98 -21.09
CA GLY A 62 -2.70 5.78 -20.17
C GLY A 62 -2.12 5.89 -18.76
N GLU A 63 -1.63 7.10 -18.48
CA GLU A 63 -1.29 7.65 -17.16
C GLU A 63 -0.10 7.03 -16.41
N GLY A 64 0.84 7.88 -15.99
CA GLY A 64 2.00 7.47 -15.21
C GLY A 64 1.63 7.33 -13.74
N HIS A 65 1.52 6.11 -13.24
CA HIS A 65 1.18 5.89 -11.82
C HIS A 65 2.39 5.51 -10.99
N ILE A 66 2.43 6.05 -9.77
CA ILE A 66 3.44 5.71 -8.76
C ILE A 66 2.88 4.58 -7.90
N GLN A 67 3.54 3.43 -7.93
CA GLN A 67 3.27 2.33 -7.01
C GLN A 67 4.30 2.33 -5.89
N LEU A 68 3.84 2.00 -4.69
CA LEU A 68 4.66 1.75 -3.52
C LEU A 68 4.82 0.24 -3.36
N LYS A 69 6.04 -0.18 -3.04
CA LYS A 69 6.36 -1.55 -2.67
C LYS A 69 6.56 -1.60 -1.15
N ALA A 70 5.78 -2.43 -0.48
CA ALA A 70 5.89 -2.73 0.94
C ALA A 70 6.57 -4.09 1.14
N SER A 71 7.69 -4.12 1.84
CA SER A 71 8.52 -5.31 2.06
C SER A 71 8.78 -5.50 3.56
N GLY A 72 8.81 -6.73 4.04
CA GLY A 72 9.09 -7.04 5.45
C GLY A 72 7.88 -7.59 6.20
N ARG A 73 7.92 -7.55 7.53
CA ARG A 73 6.94 -8.20 8.40
C ARG A 73 6.27 -7.21 9.34
N GLY A 74 4.95 -7.30 9.44
CA GLY A 74 4.14 -6.51 10.37
C GLY A 74 2.80 -6.08 9.76
N THR A 75 2.19 -5.04 10.31
CA THR A 75 0.87 -4.56 9.86
C THR A 75 1.02 -3.40 8.88
N LEU A 76 0.41 -3.53 7.72
CA LEU A 76 0.23 -2.49 6.72
C LEU A 76 -1.22 -1.96 6.79
N PHE A 77 -1.37 -0.65 6.95
CA PHE A 77 -2.66 0.02 6.92
C PHE A 77 -2.90 0.65 5.55
N LEU A 78 -4.00 0.25 4.93
CA LEU A 78 -4.48 0.75 3.65
C LEU A 78 -5.67 1.69 3.87
N GLU A 79 -5.85 2.62 2.95
CA GLU A 79 -7.05 3.45 2.89
C GLU A 79 -7.63 3.59 1.50
N ALA A 80 -8.93 3.86 1.41
CA ALA A 80 -9.58 4.23 0.16
C ALA A 80 -10.75 5.19 0.41
N ILE A 81 -10.96 6.11 -0.53
CA ILE A 81 -12.21 6.87 -0.60
C ILE A 81 -13.29 5.91 -1.12
N GLY A 82 -14.28 5.61 -0.29
CA GLY A 82 -15.30 4.61 -0.59
C GLY A 82 -15.02 3.27 0.09
N LEU A 83 -14.98 2.18 -0.70
CA LEU A 83 -14.91 0.79 -0.22
C LEU A 83 -13.67 0.06 -0.75
N ILE A 84 -13.02 -0.73 0.10
CA ILE A 84 -12.03 -1.74 -0.28
C ILE A 84 -12.77 -3.05 -0.54
N HIS A 85 -12.76 -3.50 -1.79
CA HIS A 85 -13.33 -4.78 -2.19
C HIS A 85 -12.21 -5.79 -2.46
N PRO A 86 -12.07 -6.85 -1.65
CA PRO A 86 -11.07 -7.88 -1.89
C PRO A 86 -11.45 -8.70 -3.12
N LEU A 87 -10.58 -8.70 -4.13
CA LEU A 87 -10.72 -9.53 -5.33
C LEU A 87 -9.70 -10.66 -5.30
N GLN A 88 -10.17 -11.90 -5.38
CA GLN A 88 -9.29 -13.06 -5.52
C GLN A 88 -8.96 -13.26 -7.00
N VAL A 89 -7.66 -13.32 -7.32
CA VAL A 89 -7.16 -13.60 -8.66
C VAL A 89 -6.45 -14.96 -8.63
N PRO A 90 -7.07 -16.04 -9.15
CA PRO A 90 -6.45 -17.35 -9.20
C PRO A 90 -5.14 -17.38 -9.99
N ALA A 91 -4.30 -18.37 -9.69
CA ALA A 91 -3.02 -18.53 -10.38
C ALA A 91 -3.23 -18.78 -11.88
N GLY A 92 -2.55 -17.99 -12.71
CA GLY A 92 -2.66 -18.05 -14.17
C GLY A 92 -3.78 -17.21 -14.76
N GLU A 93 -4.62 -16.57 -13.94
CA GLU A 93 -5.64 -15.64 -14.41
C GLU A 93 -5.13 -14.21 -14.51
N THR A 94 -5.75 -13.42 -15.36
CA THR A 94 -5.47 -11.99 -15.53
C THR A 94 -6.75 -11.19 -15.33
N VAL A 95 -6.66 -10.14 -14.53
CA VAL A 95 -7.75 -9.18 -14.34
C VAL A 95 -7.26 -7.81 -14.79
N SER A 96 -8.06 -7.15 -15.63
CA SER A 96 -7.86 -5.74 -15.95
C SER A 96 -8.67 -4.92 -14.96
N VAL A 97 -8.02 -3.97 -14.30
CA VAL A 97 -8.65 -3.00 -13.40
C VAL A 97 -8.34 -1.59 -13.89
N ASP A 98 -9.27 -0.67 -13.66
CA ASP A 98 -8.97 0.75 -13.77
C ASP A 98 -7.97 1.14 -12.66
N ASN A 99 -7.00 1.97 -12.99
CA ASN A 99 -5.91 2.39 -12.12
C ASN A 99 -6.26 3.60 -11.23
N GLY A 100 -7.48 4.12 -11.35
CA GLY A 100 -8.04 5.21 -10.56
C GLY A 100 -7.66 6.58 -11.07
#